data_AF-A0A940E169-F1
#
_entry.id   AF-A0A940E169-F1
#
_cell.length_a   1.000
_cell.length_b   1.000
_cell.length_c   1.000
_cell.angle_alpha   90.00
_cell.angle_beta   90.00
_cell.angle_gamma   90.00
#
_symmetry.space_group_name_H-M   'P 1'
#
loop_
_entity.id
_entity.type
_entity.pdbx_description
1 polymer ?
#
loop_
_entity_poly.entity_id
_entity_poly.type
_entity_poly.pdbx_seq_one_letter_code
_entity_poly.pdbx_strand_id
1 'polypeptide(L)'
;MADDDMELENLFAQARKDRSELPDDLAVRIQTDAETTRLGRLVKHARPERSHWSRILDNIGGWQGFSGLAAASVTGVFIGFFAPAVLPDTAGLFGATDGSVLAADLGFDTSFLESTE
;
A
#
# COMPACT_ATOMS: atom_id res chain seq x y z
N MET A 1 6.56 17.89 26.81
CA MET A 1 6.91 16.64 26.11
C MET A 1 8.07 15.93 26.80
N ALA A 2 9.30 16.46 26.85
CA ALA A 2 10.39 15.80 27.58
C ALA A 2 10.15 15.70 29.11
N ASP A 3 9.45 16.65 29.70
CA ASP A 3 9.11 16.67 31.14
C ASP A 3 8.05 15.62 31.49
N ASP A 4 7.00 15.54 30.66
CA ASP A 4 5.92 14.55 30.81
C ASP A 4 6.45 13.11 30.71
N ASP A 5 7.40 12.86 29.81
CA ASP A 5 8.04 11.55 29.64
C ASP A 5 8.86 11.14 30.88
N MET A 6 9.57 12.10 31.51
CA MET A 6 10.32 11.86 32.74
C MET A 6 9.40 11.60 33.93
N GLU A 7 8.28 12.31 34.02
CA GLU A 7 7.27 12.09 35.05
C GLU A 7 6.66 10.68 34.92
N LEU A 8 6.30 10.28 33.70
CA LEU A 8 5.82 8.93 33.38
C LEU A 8 6.81 7.83 33.78
N GLU A 9 8.10 8.01 33.45
CA GLU A 9 9.13 7.03 33.81
C GLU A 9 9.26 6.90 35.34
N ASN A 10 9.14 8.00 36.09
CA ASN A 10 9.17 7.96 37.55
C ASN A 10 7.94 7.23 38.13
N LEU A 11 6.75 7.45 37.57
CA LEU A 11 5.53 6.72 37.96
C LEU A 11 5.66 5.22 37.68
N PHE A 12 6.22 4.82 36.53
CA PHE A 12 6.49 3.41 36.23
C PHE A 12 7.55 2.80 37.15
N ALA A 13 8.60 3.56 37.49
CA ALA A 13 9.61 3.12 38.44
C ALA A 13 9.02 2.90 39.84
N GLN A 14 8.07 3.73 40.26
CA GLN A 14 7.33 3.54 41.52
C GLN A 14 6.44 2.30 41.47
N ALA A 15 5.65 2.12 40.40
CA ALA A 15 4.76 0.99 40.24
C ALA A 15 5.50 -0.37 40.19
N ARG A 16 6.73 -0.41 39.64
CA ARG A 16 7.57 -1.63 39.66
C ARG A 16 8.04 -2.00 41.06
N LYS A 17 8.27 -1.02 41.94
CA LYS A 17 8.72 -1.25 43.32
C LYS A 17 7.58 -1.74 44.20
N ASP A 18 6.37 -1.21 44.02
CA ASP A 18 5.18 -1.55 44.81
C ASP A 18 4.29 -2.59 44.10
N ARG A 19 4.92 -3.57 43.46
CA ARG A 19 4.19 -4.57 42.68
C ARG A 19 3.52 -5.56 43.63
N SER A 20 2.19 -5.53 43.67
CA SER A 20 1.40 -6.58 44.31
C SER A 20 1.60 -7.92 43.59
N GLU A 21 1.79 -8.99 44.36
CA GLU A 21 1.89 -10.35 43.81
C GLU A 21 0.55 -10.77 43.17
N LEU A 22 0.63 -11.48 42.05
CA LEU A 22 -0.56 -11.99 41.36
C LEU A 22 -1.17 -13.12 42.21
N PRO A 23 -2.45 -13.03 42.61
CA PRO A 23 -3.08 -14.10 43.38
C PRO A 23 -3.15 -15.41 42.58
N ASP A 24 -2.87 -16.54 43.23
CA ASP A 24 -2.82 -17.86 42.57
C ASP A 24 -4.13 -18.23 41.87
N ASP A 25 -5.28 -17.95 42.49
CA ASP A 25 -6.60 -18.21 41.88
C ASP A 25 -6.79 -17.42 40.58
N LEU A 26 -6.33 -16.17 40.55
CA LEU A 26 -6.39 -15.34 39.36
C LEU A 26 -5.46 -15.86 38.27
N ALA A 27 -4.26 -16.32 38.62
CA ALA A 27 -3.32 -16.92 37.68
C ALA A 27 -3.90 -18.18 37.01
N VAL A 28 -4.52 -19.07 37.81
CA VAL A 28 -5.18 -20.29 37.29
C VAL A 28 -6.35 -19.92 36.37
N ARG A 29 -7.16 -18.93 36.73
CA ARG A 29 -8.28 -18.47 35.90
C ARG A 29 -7.80 -17.87 34.58
N ILE A 30 -6.76 -17.03 34.59
CA ILE A 30 -6.17 -16.46 33.37
C ILE A 30 -5.66 -17.57 32.46
N GLN A 31 -4.95 -18.56 33.02
CA GLN A 31 -4.41 -19.66 32.22
C GLN A 31 -5.51 -20.53 31.61
N THR A 32 -6.59 -20.79 32.37
CA THR A 32 -7.75 -21.55 31.90
C THR A 32 -8.50 -20.82 30.78
N ASP A 33 -8.69 -19.50 30.91
CA ASP A 33 -9.33 -18.67 29.89
C ASP A 33 -8.48 -18.59 28.61
N ALA A 34 -7.15 -18.44 28.77
CA ALA A 34 -6.21 -18.44 27.66
C ALA A 34 -6.23 -19.77 26.88
N GLU A 35 -6.22 -20.92 27.57
CA GLU A 35 -6.35 -22.24 26.94
C GLU A 35 -7.71 -22.40 26.26
N THR A 36 -8.80 -21.94 26.89
CA THR A 36 -10.15 -21.99 26.30
C THR A 36 -10.22 -21.18 25.01
N THR A 37 -9.63 -19.98 24.99
CA THR A 37 -9.55 -19.14 23.79
C THR A 37 -8.66 -19.75 22.72
N ARG A 38 -7.52 -20.34 23.11
CA ARG A 38 -6.59 -21.02 22.20
C ARG A 38 -7.26 -22.21 21.53
N LEU A 39 -7.90 -23.08 22.31
CA LEU A 39 -8.64 -24.24 21.81
C LEU A 39 -9.85 -23.82 20.96
N GLY A 40 -10.59 -22.79 21.38
CA GLY A 40 -11.69 -22.21 20.60
C GLY A 40 -11.23 -21.67 19.25
N ARG A 41 -10.04 -21.07 19.17
CA ARG A 41 -9.43 -20.63 17.90
C ARG A 41 -8.95 -21.80 17.03
N LEU A 42 -8.52 -22.92 17.63
CA LEU A 42 -8.15 -24.12 16.86
C LEU A 42 -9.38 -24.81 16.26
N VAL A 43 -10.50 -24.83 17.00
CA VAL A 43 -11.76 -25.43 16.54
C VAL A 43 -12.47 -24.53 15.51
N LYS A 44 -12.30 -23.21 15.61
CA LYS A 44 -12.94 -22.26 14.70
C LYS A 44 -12.00 -21.89 13.54
N HIS A 45 -12.57 -21.95 12.34
CA HIS A 45 -12.05 -21.51 11.04
C HIS A 45 -11.29 -22.59 10.25
N ALA A 46 -12.07 -23.39 9.50
CA ALA A 46 -11.76 -23.52 8.08
C ALA A 46 -11.51 -22.08 7.58
N ARG A 47 -10.24 -21.73 7.36
CA ARG A 47 -9.86 -20.40 6.89
C ARG A 47 -10.69 -20.17 5.62
N PRO A 48 -11.46 -19.07 5.51
CA PRO A 48 -12.14 -18.78 4.26
C PRO A 48 -11.08 -18.85 3.16
N GLU A 49 -11.38 -19.60 2.10
CA GLU A 49 -10.53 -19.73 0.91
C GLU A 49 -10.04 -18.33 0.54
N ARG A 50 -8.76 -18.05 0.87
CA ARG A 50 -8.20 -16.72 0.67
C ARG A 50 -8.27 -16.43 -0.82
N SER A 51 -9.03 -15.40 -1.19
CA SER A 51 -9.13 -14.92 -2.58
C SER A 51 -7.73 -14.82 -3.19
N HIS A 52 -7.58 -15.25 -4.43
CA HIS A 52 -6.31 -15.20 -5.16
C HIS A 52 -5.71 -13.78 -5.16
N TRP A 53 -6.57 -12.74 -5.21
CA TRP A 53 -6.16 -11.34 -5.09
C TRP A 53 -5.53 -10.99 -3.74
N SER A 54 -6.04 -11.56 -2.64
CA SER A 54 -5.43 -11.39 -1.32
C SER A 54 -4.03 -12.00 -1.26
N ARG A 55 -3.78 -13.11 -1.95
CA ARG A 55 -2.44 -13.72 -2.01
C ARG A 55 -1.46 -12.86 -2.81
N ILE A 56 -1.93 -12.24 -3.90
CA ILE A 56 -1.11 -11.32 -4.71
C ILE A 56 -0.76 -10.08 -3.89
N LEU A 57 -1.73 -9.50 -3.18
CA LEU A 57 -1.50 -8.34 -2.31
C LEU A 57 -0.55 -8.70 -1.15
N ASP A 58 -0.74 -9.85 -0.50
CA ASP A 58 0.15 -10.33 0.56
C ASP A 58 1.61 -10.45 0.07
N ASN A 59 1.83 -10.92 -1.17
CA ASN A 59 3.18 -11.03 -1.77
C ASN A 59 3.87 -9.68 -2.02
N ILE A 60 3.11 -8.59 -2.16
CA ILE A 60 3.64 -7.25 -2.43
C ILE A 60 3.77 -6.43 -1.13
N GLY A 61 3.57 -7.05 0.04
CA GLY A 61 3.61 -6.38 1.35
C GLY A 61 2.23 -6.04 1.92
N GLY A 62 1.18 -6.67 1.41
CA GLY A 62 -0.19 -6.49 1.84
C GLY A 62 -0.68 -5.05 1.64
N TRP A 63 -1.42 -4.56 2.63
CA TRP A 63 -1.97 -3.21 2.63
C TRP A 63 -0.88 -2.11 2.59
N GLN A 64 0.27 -2.35 3.23
CA GLN A 64 1.38 -1.40 3.24
C GLN A 64 1.98 -1.24 1.85
N GLY A 65 2.25 -2.35 1.14
CA GLY A 65 2.72 -2.31 -0.25
C GLY A 65 1.73 -1.61 -1.18
N PHE A 66 0.44 -1.88 -1.02
CA PHE A 66 -0.61 -1.24 -1.81
C PHE A 66 -0.70 0.27 -1.58
N SER A 67 -0.52 0.74 -0.34
CA SER A 67 -0.51 2.19 -0.05
C SER A 67 0.65 2.93 -0.74
N GLY A 68 1.82 2.29 -0.87
CA GLY A 68 2.95 2.84 -1.62
C GLY A 68 2.65 2.96 -3.12
N LEU A 69 2.04 1.93 -3.70
CA LEU A 69 1.60 1.95 -5.10
C LEU A 69 0.56 3.06 -5.34
N ALA A 70 -0.41 3.22 -4.44
CA ALA A 70 -1.42 4.26 -4.51
C ALA A 70 -0.78 5.65 -4.42
N ALA A 71 0.13 5.86 -3.46
CA ALA A 71 0.86 7.12 -3.32
C ALA A 71 1.68 7.44 -4.57
N ALA A 72 2.44 6.48 -5.11
CA ALA A 72 3.21 6.66 -6.34
C ALA A 72 2.31 7.01 -7.54
N SER A 73 1.13 6.41 -7.64
CA SER A 73 0.15 6.71 -8.69
C SER A 73 -0.36 8.16 -8.57
N VAL A 74 -0.71 8.59 -7.36
CA VAL A 74 -1.14 9.98 -7.10
C VAL A 74 -0.01 10.97 -7.40
N THR A 75 1.22 10.64 -7.02
CA THR A 75 2.39 11.46 -7.33
C THR A 75 2.62 11.57 -8.84
N GLY A 76 2.45 10.48 -9.60
CA GLY A 76 2.55 10.52 -11.06
C GLY A 76 1.50 11.43 -11.70
N VAL A 77 0.24 11.35 -11.24
CA VAL A 77 -0.84 12.24 -11.70
C VAL A 77 -0.54 13.70 -11.35
N PHE A 78 -0.04 13.96 -10.14
CA PHE A 78 0.33 15.30 -9.70
C PHE A 78 1.44 15.89 -10.58
N ILE A 79 2.51 15.13 -10.85
CA ILE A 79 3.61 15.56 -11.72
C ILE A 79 3.11 15.85 -13.14
N GLY A 80 2.24 14.99 -13.70
CA GLY A 80 1.67 15.20 -15.03
C GLY A 80 0.75 16.43 -15.12
N PHE A 81 -0.01 16.71 -14.06
CA PHE A 81 -0.91 17.87 -14.02
C PHE A 81 -0.16 19.20 -13.94
N PHE A 82 0.97 19.23 -13.22
CA PHE A 82 1.84 20.40 -13.11
C PHE A 82 3.00 20.36 -14.12
N ALA A 83 2.77 19.83 -15.32
CA ALA A 83 3.77 19.85 -16.38
C ALA A 83 4.24 21.30 -16.64
N PRO A 84 5.53 21.63 -16.41
CA PRO A 84 6.03 22.97 -16.64
C PRO A 84 5.88 23.34 -18.12
N ALA A 85 5.54 24.60 -18.40
CA ALA A 85 5.29 25.16 -19.74
C ALA A 85 6.45 25.05 -20.75
N VAL A 86 7.53 24.36 -20.39
CA VAL A 86 8.72 24.09 -21.19
C VAL A 86 8.54 22.82 -22.05
N LEU A 87 7.54 21.97 -21.77
CA LEU A 87 7.23 20.83 -22.62
C LEU A 87 6.22 21.21 -23.73
N PRO A 88 6.45 20.80 -25.00
CA PRO A 88 5.43 20.91 -26.03
C PRO A 88 4.18 20.14 -25.63
N ASP A 89 3.01 20.65 -26.02
CA ASP A 89 1.71 20.08 -25.65
C ASP A 89 1.63 18.59 -26.02
N THR A 90 1.61 17.75 -25.00
CA THR A 90 1.55 16.29 -25.17
C THR A 90 0.18 15.86 -25.67
N ALA A 91 -0.90 16.61 -25.39
CA ALA A 91 -2.22 16.33 -25.93
C ALA A 91 -2.25 16.54 -27.46
N GLY A 92 -1.56 17.58 -27.95
CA GLY A 92 -1.30 17.78 -29.37
C GLY A 92 -0.47 16.66 -29.99
N LEU A 93 0.53 16.11 -29.27
CA LEU A 93 1.37 15.02 -29.76
C LEU A 93 0.62 13.69 -29.93
N PHE A 94 -0.23 13.34 -28.95
CA PHE A 94 -1.08 12.13 -29.04
C PHE A 94 -2.29 12.31 -29.96
N GLY A 95 -2.79 13.54 -30.12
CA GLY A 95 -3.86 13.88 -31.06
C GLY A 95 -3.40 14.02 -32.51
N ALA A 96 -2.15 14.45 -32.75
CA ALA A 96 -1.54 14.65 -34.06
C ALA A 96 -0.85 13.39 -34.60
N THR A 97 -1.31 12.20 -34.19
CA THR A 97 -0.92 10.95 -34.86
C THR A 97 -1.68 10.85 -36.19
N ASP A 98 -1.53 11.84 -37.05
CA ASP A 98 -1.87 11.71 -38.47
C ASP A 98 -0.86 10.72 -39.06
N GLY A 99 -1.36 9.70 -39.76
CA GLY A 99 -0.55 8.61 -40.33
C GLY A 99 0.57 9.08 -41.28
N SER A 100 0.56 10.35 -41.70
CA SER A 100 1.62 11.00 -42.46
C SER A 100 2.92 11.16 -41.67
N VAL A 101 2.86 11.40 -40.36
CA VAL A 101 4.04 11.55 -39.49
C VAL A 101 4.72 10.19 -39.27
N LEU A 102 3.92 9.13 -39.09
CA LEU A 102 4.42 7.74 -39.02
C LEU A 102 4.98 7.27 -40.37
N ALA A 103 4.38 7.65 -41.50
CA ALA A 103 4.91 7.31 -42.82
C ALA A 103 6.24 8.02 -43.13
N ALA A 104 6.36 9.30 -42.75
CA ALA A 104 7.60 10.06 -42.89
C ALA A 104 8.73 9.53 -41.98
N ASP A 105 8.42 9.13 -40.75
CA ASP A 105 9.40 8.58 -39.80
C ASP A 105 9.84 7.14 -40.14
N LEU A 106 8.94 6.33 -40.70
CA LEU A 106 9.25 4.98 -41.18
C LEU A 106 9.84 4.94 -42.60
N GLY A 107 10.07 6.11 -43.22
CA GLY A 107 10.69 6.23 -44.54
C GLY A 107 9.81 5.72 -45.70
N PHE A 108 8.49 5.64 -45.51
CA PHE A 108 7.56 5.28 -46.57
C PHE A 108 7.19 6.52 -47.39
N ASP A 109 7.57 6.49 -48.67
CA ASP A 109 7.26 7.55 -49.62
C ASP A 109 5.75 7.50 -49.97
N THR A 110 5.01 8.55 -49.59
CA THR A 110 3.55 8.63 -49.77
C THR A 110 3.13 8.89 -51.21
N SER A 111 4.09 9.14 -52.11
CA SER A 111 3.89 9.26 -53.56
C SER A 111 3.22 8.03 -54.19
N PHE A 112 3.33 6.85 -53.56
CA PHE A 112 2.67 5.63 -54.04
C PHE A 112 1.15 5.60 -53.81
N LEU A 113 0.62 6.44 -52.90
CA LEU A 113 -0.82 6.53 -52.61
C LEU A 113 -1.55 7.58 -53.45
N GLU A 114 -0.82 8.47 -54.13
CA GLU A 114 -1.39 9.51 -55.00
C GLU A 114 -1.65 9.00 -56.44
N SER A 115 -1.15 7.82 -56.81
CA SER A 115 -1.35 7.22 -58.14
C SER A 115 -2.61 6.36 -58.30
N THR A 116 -3.59 6.49 -57.41
CA THR A 116 -4.91 5.86 -57.58
C THR A 116 -6.02 6.89 -57.58
N GLU A 117 -5.97 7.82 -58.54
CA GLU A 117 -7.16 8.44 -59.15
C GLU A 117 -7.12 8.24 -60.66
#